data_AF-A0ABD1TX03-F1
#
_entry.id   AF-A0ABD1TX03-F1
#
_cell.length_a   1.000
_cell.length_b   1.000
_cell.length_c   1.000
_cell.angle_alpha   90.00
_cell.angle_beta   90.00
_cell.angle_gamma   90.00
#
_symmetry.space_group_name_H-M   'P 1'
#
loop_
_entity.id
_entity.type
_entity.pdbx_description
1 polymer ?
#
loop_
_entity_poly.entity_id
_entity_poly.type
_entity_poly.pdbx_seq_one_letter_code
_entity_poly.pdbx_strand_id
1 'polypeptide(L)'
;MAEVEDSGAPEGEAPLKRKRNGGASSPPRVDPVFGGLGVGPFDSKKKLRELIRPLGSRISDDTLKNIPFFPSMGAQAVKKYFTPKWEEFASHGNLEDVLKVGLAAAIRATSLQMKVLMEFRTCMHEHKKLVADASKSDKEHQQALEEALEAVNKEKRCLQSESESRELEAQRLREDLEVFKKVRKEAESELARLLGEKKEMEAKLESVEADFIANFHNIEAYTNFSNYFARVGHQKLLAMLRVEHPDLDLRPLQARFPPPEAEGEEGS
;
A
#
# COMPACT_ATOMS: atom_id res chain seq x y z
N MET A 1 11.15 -30.50 39.51
CA MET A 1 9.74 -30.32 39.90
C MET A 1 9.35 -28.90 39.58
N ALA A 2 8.71 -28.72 38.43
CA ALA A 2 7.92 -27.57 38.03
C ALA A 2 7.12 -28.07 36.82
N GLU A 3 5.89 -28.49 37.07
CA GLU A 3 4.94 -28.89 36.05
C GLU A 3 4.31 -27.61 35.49
N VAL A 4 4.39 -27.44 34.17
CA VAL A 4 3.61 -26.45 33.44
C VAL A 4 2.75 -27.25 32.46
N GLU A 5 1.49 -27.39 32.83
CA GLU A 5 0.42 -27.85 31.95
C GLU A 5 0.11 -26.72 30.95
N ASP A 6 0.14 -27.05 29.65
CA ASP A 6 -0.36 -26.16 28.60
C ASP A 6 -1.58 -26.82 27.95
N SER A 7 -2.73 -26.22 28.25
CA SER A 7 -4.05 -26.55 27.75
C SER A 7 -4.42 -25.52 26.67
N GLY A 8 -4.48 -25.93 25.41
CA GLY A 8 -4.90 -25.08 24.29
C GLY A 8 -5.77 -25.84 23.29
N ALA A 9 -7.09 -25.70 23.43
CA ALA A 9 -8.09 -26.15 22.48
C ALA A 9 -8.13 -25.25 21.23
N PRO A 10 -8.41 -25.78 20.02
CA PRO A 10 -8.67 -24.93 18.85
C PRO A 10 -10.15 -24.55 18.76
N GLU A 11 -10.44 -23.25 18.96
CA GLU A 11 -11.70 -22.63 18.57
C GLU A 11 -11.80 -22.52 17.05
N GLY A 12 -12.97 -22.90 16.53
CA GLY A 12 -13.28 -22.84 15.11
C GLY A 12 -13.65 -21.44 14.65
N GLU A 13 -13.21 -21.09 13.44
CA GLU A 13 -13.78 -19.99 12.68
C GLU A 13 -14.46 -20.52 11.42
N ALA A 14 -15.78 -20.31 11.37
CA ALA A 14 -16.63 -20.60 10.23
C ALA A 14 -16.45 -19.53 9.12
N PRO A 15 -16.59 -19.89 7.83
CA PRO A 15 -16.42 -18.96 6.74
C PRO A 15 -17.63 -18.03 6.56
N LEU A 16 -17.42 -16.74 6.78
CA LEU A 16 -18.36 -15.66 6.47
C LEU A 16 -18.60 -15.56 4.96
N LYS A 17 -19.73 -16.12 4.49
CA LYS A 17 -20.28 -15.86 3.15
C LYS A 17 -20.73 -14.40 3.05
N ARG A 18 -19.88 -13.53 2.47
CA ARG A 18 -20.27 -12.17 2.07
C ARG A 18 -21.13 -12.21 0.80
N LYS A 19 -22.44 -12.05 1.00
CA LYS A 19 -23.45 -11.84 -0.04
C LYS A 19 -23.27 -10.42 -0.61
N ARG A 20 -22.76 -10.28 -1.83
CA ARG A 20 -22.74 -9.00 -2.57
C ARG A 20 -24.17 -8.67 -3.02
N ASN A 21 -24.85 -7.80 -2.28
CA ASN A 21 -26.04 -7.11 -2.76
C ASN A 21 -25.60 -5.88 -3.58
N GLY A 22 -25.51 -6.05 -4.90
CA GLY A 22 -25.42 -4.95 -5.85
C GLY A 22 -26.80 -4.33 -6.04
N GLY A 23 -27.17 -3.41 -5.14
CA GLY A 23 -28.31 -2.52 -5.34
C GLY A 23 -27.80 -1.18 -5.86
N ALA A 24 -27.83 -0.99 -7.18
CA ALA A 24 -27.67 0.32 -7.78
C ALA A 24 -28.89 1.18 -7.39
N SER A 25 -28.75 2.00 -6.34
CA SER A 25 -29.74 3.04 -6.04
C SER A 25 -29.51 4.17 -7.03
N SER A 26 -30.32 4.23 -8.08
CA SER A 26 -30.47 5.45 -8.87
C SER A 26 -30.85 6.60 -7.94
N PRO A 27 -30.23 7.79 -8.08
CA PRO A 27 -30.66 8.95 -7.31
C PRO A 27 -32.12 9.28 -7.65
N PRO A 28 -32.93 9.70 -6.66
CA PRO A 28 -34.31 10.07 -6.91
C PRO A 28 -34.34 11.24 -7.89
N ARG A 29 -35.07 11.03 -9.00
CA ARG A 29 -35.37 12.05 -9.98
C ARG A 29 -36.25 13.09 -9.29
N VAL A 30 -35.67 14.24 -8.97
CA VAL A 30 -36.43 15.39 -8.45
C VAL A 30 -37.14 15.99 -9.66
N ASP A 31 -38.36 15.53 -9.91
CA ASP A 31 -39.23 16.21 -10.88
C ASP A 31 -39.53 17.61 -10.33
N PRO A 32 -39.34 18.68 -11.13
CA PRO A 32 -39.70 20.01 -10.70
C PRO A 32 -41.22 20.05 -10.57
N VAL A 33 -41.72 20.01 -9.34
CA VAL A 33 -43.11 20.33 -9.01
C VAL A 33 -43.30 21.83 -9.25
N PHE A 34 -43.46 22.19 -10.52
CA PHE A 34 -44.11 23.44 -10.89
C PHE A 34 -45.58 23.27 -10.51
N GLY A 35 -45.91 23.68 -9.29
CA GLY A 35 -47.28 23.92 -8.86
C GLY A 35 -47.89 24.99 -9.75
N GLY A 36 -48.47 24.57 -10.87
CA GLY A 36 -49.31 25.39 -11.72
C GLY A 36 -50.53 25.80 -10.91
N LEU A 37 -50.48 26.99 -10.31
CA LEU A 37 -51.68 27.71 -9.92
C LEU A 37 -52.49 27.94 -11.20
N GLY A 38 -53.47 27.07 -11.42
CA GLY A 38 -54.48 27.20 -12.46
C GLY A 38 -55.33 28.44 -12.22
N VAL A 39 -54.80 29.60 -12.60
CA VAL A 39 -55.59 30.81 -12.73
C VAL A 39 -56.25 30.74 -14.10
N GLY A 40 -57.50 30.26 -14.14
CA GLY A 40 -58.33 30.34 -15.34
C GLY A 40 -58.37 31.78 -15.87
N PRO A 41 -58.69 31.99 -17.17
CA PRO A 41 -58.63 33.30 -17.79
C PRO A 41 -59.54 34.29 -17.05
N PHE A 42 -58.94 35.11 -16.21
CA PHE A 42 -59.62 36.09 -15.41
C PHE A 42 -60.00 37.25 -16.34
N ASP A 43 -61.27 37.34 -16.73
CA ASP A 43 -61.79 38.39 -17.63
C ASP A 43 -61.94 39.73 -16.89
N SER A 44 -60.79 40.27 -16.54
CA SER A 44 -60.58 41.53 -15.83
C SER A 44 -61.14 42.75 -16.57
N LYS A 45 -61.31 42.68 -17.90
CA LYS A 45 -62.00 43.70 -18.69
C LYS A 45 -63.50 43.79 -18.37
N LYS A 46 -64.14 42.67 -18.05
CA LYS A 46 -65.55 42.65 -17.66
C LYS A 46 -65.74 43.27 -16.29
N LYS A 47 -64.90 42.88 -15.31
CA LYS A 47 -64.98 43.38 -13.93
C LYS A 47 -64.62 44.86 -13.80
N LEU A 48 -63.64 45.32 -14.57
CA LEU A 48 -63.32 46.76 -14.66
C LEU A 48 -64.53 47.54 -15.22
N ARG A 49 -65.17 47.07 -16.29
CA ARG A 49 -66.39 47.69 -16.83
C ARG A 49 -67.53 47.77 -15.80
N GLU A 50 -67.65 46.81 -14.90
CA GLU A 50 -68.63 46.88 -13.81
C GLU A 50 -68.28 47.92 -12.73
N LEU A 51 -67.00 48.06 -12.41
CA LEU A 51 -66.51 49.02 -11.42
C LEU A 51 -66.48 50.47 -11.91
N ILE A 52 -66.28 50.69 -13.21
CA ILE A 52 -66.35 52.03 -13.83
C ILE A 52 -67.78 52.36 -14.28
N ARG A 53 -68.74 51.42 -14.15
CA ARG A 53 -70.15 51.61 -14.53
C ARG A 53 -70.79 52.88 -13.92
N PRO A 54 -70.50 53.30 -12.67
CA PRO A 54 -71.01 54.56 -12.13
C PRO A 54 -70.42 55.82 -12.80
N LEU A 55 -69.22 55.70 -13.37
CA LEU A 55 -68.53 56.76 -14.12
C LEU A 55 -68.89 56.74 -15.62
N GLY A 56 -69.47 55.65 -16.12
CA GLY A 56 -69.82 55.43 -17.53
C GLY A 56 -70.90 56.38 -18.08
N SER A 57 -71.63 57.09 -17.22
CA SER A 57 -72.52 58.19 -17.65
C SER A 57 -71.77 59.48 -17.98
N ARG A 58 -70.46 59.57 -17.67
CA ARG A 58 -69.63 60.78 -17.83
C ARG A 58 -68.40 60.60 -18.72
N ILE A 59 -68.03 59.37 -19.09
CA ILE A 59 -66.84 59.06 -19.90
C ILE A 59 -67.31 58.30 -21.15
N SER A 60 -67.00 58.81 -22.34
CA SER A 60 -67.40 58.15 -23.59
C SER A 60 -66.71 56.80 -23.76
N ASP A 61 -67.41 55.84 -24.37
CA ASP A 61 -66.91 54.49 -24.66
C ASP A 61 -65.59 54.48 -25.44
N ASP A 62 -65.34 55.49 -26.27
CA ASP A 62 -64.08 55.62 -27.02
C ASP A 62 -62.90 56.05 -26.13
N THR A 63 -63.15 56.77 -25.04
CA THR A 63 -62.12 57.12 -24.06
C THR A 63 -61.71 55.90 -23.25
N LEU A 64 -62.67 55.02 -22.92
CA LEU A 64 -62.43 53.76 -22.20
C LEU A 64 -61.61 52.73 -22.99
N LYS A 65 -61.74 52.72 -24.34
CA LYS A 65 -60.97 51.83 -25.22
C LYS A 65 -59.48 52.19 -25.29
N ASN A 66 -59.13 53.45 -25.04
CA ASN A 66 -57.76 53.95 -25.16
C ASN A 66 -56.94 53.85 -23.87
N ILE A 67 -57.54 53.39 -22.75
CA ILE A 67 -56.81 53.20 -21.49
C ILE A 67 -56.09 51.84 -21.55
N PRO A 68 -54.74 51.80 -21.55
CA PRO A 68 -53.99 50.55 -21.63
C PRO A 68 -54.25 49.72 -20.37
N PHE A 69 -55.00 48.63 -20.53
CA PHE A 69 -55.41 47.77 -19.44
C PHE A 69 -54.56 46.49 -19.42
N PHE A 70 -53.82 46.26 -18.33
CA PHE A 70 -53.11 45.00 -18.08
C PHE A 70 -53.98 44.08 -17.19
N PRO A 71 -54.48 42.96 -17.72
CA PRO A 71 -55.50 42.11 -17.11
C PRO A 71 -55.22 41.58 -15.70
N SER A 72 -53.95 41.29 -15.38
CA SER A 72 -53.57 40.74 -14.07
C SER A 72 -53.48 41.80 -12.96
N MET A 73 -53.45 43.09 -13.32
CA MET A 73 -53.24 44.20 -12.39
C MET A 73 -54.54 44.70 -11.74
N GLY A 74 -55.68 44.53 -12.43
CA GLY A 74 -56.95 45.12 -12.04
C GLY A 74 -57.47 44.58 -10.70
N ALA A 75 -57.43 43.27 -10.45
CA ALA A 75 -58.19 42.70 -9.34
C ALA A 75 -57.65 43.08 -7.94
N GLN A 76 -56.32 43.02 -7.72
CA GLN A 76 -55.74 43.36 -6.41
C GLN A 76 -55.57 44.87 -6.21
N ALA A 77 -55.24 45.64 -7.25
CA ALA A 77 -55.16 47.09 -7.16
C ALA A 77 -56.54 47.71 -6.94
N VAL A 78 -57.58 47.19 -7.62
CA VAL A 78 -58.97 47.59 -7.36
C VAL A 78 -59.35 47.25 -5.92
N LYS A 79 -59.10 46.03 -5.44
CA LYS A 79 -59.50 45.65 -4.07
C LYS A 79 -58.76 46.44 -2.98
N LYS A 80 -57.53 46.88 -3.23
CA LYS A 80 -56.69 47.62 -2.27
C LYS A 80 -56.87 49.14 -2.32
N TYR A 81 -57.16 49.71 -3.49
CA TYR A 81 -57.23 51.16 -3.70
C TYR A 81 -58.64 51.68 -4.02
N PHE A 82 -59.55 50.83 -4.53
CA PHE A 82 -60.96 51.16 -4.78
C PHE A 82 -61.79 50.58 -3.63
N THR A 83 -61.72 51.26 -2.49
CA THR A 83 -62.51 50.95 -1.29
C THR A 83 -63.91 51.57 -1.40
N PRO A 84 -64.88 51.24 -0.53
CA PRO A 84 -66.18 51.93 -0.52
C PRO A 84 -66.07 53.46 -0.42
N LYS A 85 -65.04 53.97 0.26
CA LYS A 85 -64.73 55.41 0.34
C LYS A 85 -64.35 56.02 -1.01
N TRP A 86 -63.79 55.23 -1.91
CA TRP A 86 -63.49 55.67 -3.28
C TRP A 86 -64.76 55.78 -4.11
N GLU A 87 -65.73 54.87 -3.94
CA GLU A 87 -67.04 54.95 -4.61
C GLU A 87 -67.83 56.18 -4.15
N GLU A 88 -67.74 56.53 -2.86
CA GLU A 88 -68.30 57.76 -2.29
C GLU A 88 -67.62 59.03 -2.83
N PHE A 89 -66.28 59.02 -2.93
CA PHE A 89 -65.52 60.12 -3.55
C PHE A 89 -65.84 60.28 -5.05
N ALA A 90 -65.94 59.17 -5.78
CA ALA A 90 -66.22 59.16 -7.22
C ALA A 90 -67.66 59.60 -7.55
N SER A 91 -68.61 59.41 -6.64
CA SER A 91 -70.02 59.82 -6.82
C SER A 91 -70.26 61.31 -6.57
N HIS A 92 -69.44 61.96 -5.75
CA HIS A 92 -69.58 63.39 -5.39
C HIS A 92 -68.51 64.30 -6.00
N GLY A 93 -67.41 63.72 -6.51
CA GLY A 93 -66.27 64.46 -7.05
C GLY A 93 -66.50 65.06 -8.45
N ASN A 94 -65.79 66.15 -8.70
CA ASN A 94 -65.50 66.67 -10.04
C ASN A 94 -64.80 65.54 -10.85
N LEU A 95 -65.24 65.33 -12.10
CA LEU A 95 -64.68 64.33 -13.02
C LEU A 95 -63.16 64.43 -13.14
N GLU A 96 -62.62 65.65 -13.18
CA GLU A 96 -61.17 65.91 -13.28
C GLU A 96 -60.40 65.38 -12.07
N ASP A 97 -60.93 65.56 -10.85
CA ASP A 97 -60.28 65.10 -9.62
C ASP A 97 -60.36 63.57 -9.48
N VAL A 98 -61.48 62.97 -9.89
CA VAL A 98 -61.63 61.52 -9.95
C VAL A 98 -60.64 60.90 -10.94
N LEU A 99 -60.45 61.52 -12.11
CA LEU A 99 -59.47 61.09 -13.11
C LEU A 99 -58.02 61.24 -12.60
N LYS A 100 -57.69 62.37 -11.95
CA LYS A 100 -56.35 62.60 -11.37
C LYS A 100 -55.99 61.57 -10.30
N VAL A 101 -56.90 61.32 -9.35
CA VAL A 101 -56.63 60.36 -8.27
C VAL A 101 -56.62 58.92 -8.80
N GLY A 102 -57.50 58.59 -9.75
CA GLY A 102 -57.50 57.29 -10.43
C GLY A 102 -56.20 57.02 -11.20
N LEU A 103 -55.71 58.01 -11.95
CA LEU A 103 -54.44 57.93 -12.67
C LEU A 103 -53.26 57.81 -11.69
N ALA A 104 -53.24 58.59 -10.60
CA ALA A 104 -52.20 58.50 -9.57
C ALA A 104 -52.19 57.14 -8.85
N ALA A 105 -53.37 56.54 -8.62
CA ALA A 105 -53.48 55.20 -8.07
C ALA A 105 -52.98 54.14 -9.05
N ALA A 106 -53.30 54.26 -10.34
CA ALA A 106 -52.80 53.36 -11.39
C ALA A 106 -51.28 53.44 -11.52
N ILE A 107 -50.70 54.65 -11.55
CA ILE A 107 -49.24 54.87 -11.59
C ILE A 107 -48.56 54.26 -10.35
N ARG A 108 -49.15 54.41 -9.16
CA ARG A 108 -48.60 53.78 -7.94
C ARG A 108 -48.68 52.26 -7.98
N ALA A 109 -49.78 51.70 -8.49
CA ALA A 109 -49.94 50.26 -8.63
C ALA A 109 -48.91 49.66 -9.60
N THR A 110 -48.70 50.30 -10.76
CA THR A 110 -47.69 49.85 -11.74
C THR A 110 -46.27 50.02 -11.21
N SER A 111 -45.98 51.11 -10.48
CA SER A 111 -44.68 51.33 -9.84
C SER A 111 -44.34 50.24 -8.81
N LEU A 112 -45.30 49.87 -7.94
CA LEU A 112 -45.11 48.78 -6.97
C LEU A 112 -44.89 47.42 -7.66
N GLN A 113 -45.60 47.14 -8.74
CA GLN A 113 -45.41 45.90 -9.48
C GLN A 113 -44.07 45.86 -10.20
N MET A 114 -43.65 46.98 -10.79
CA MET A 114 -42.32 47.07 -11.39
C MET A 114 -41.24 46.79 -10.35
N LYS A 115 -41.39 47.32 -9.12
CA LYS A 115 -40.48 47.02 -8.01
C LYS A 115 -40.43 45.53 -7.69
N VAL A 116 -41.59 44.87 -7.53
CA VAL A 116 -41.67 43.41 -7.27
C VAL A 116 -41.06 42.60 -8.41
N LEU A 117 -41.31 42.98 -9.67
CA LEU A 117 -40.73 42.28 -10.82
C LEU A 117 -39.21 42.46 -10.90
N MET A 118 -38.68 43.62 -10.53
CA MET A 118 -37.23 43.87 -10.47
C MET A 118 -36.56 43.06 -9.35
N GLU A 119 -37.19 42.99 -8.17
CA GLU A 119 -36.73 42.13 -7.06
C GLU A 119 -36.76 40.65 -7.46
N PHE A 120 -37.87 40.19 -8.06
CA PHE A 120 -37.99 38.82 -8.57
C PHE A 120 -36.95 38.51 -9.65
N ARG A 121 -36.70 39.44 -10.58
CA ARG A 121 -35.66 39.28 -11.61
C ARG A 121 -34.27 39.13 -11.00
N THR A 122 -33.97 39.92 -9.97
CA THR A 122 -32.68 39.87 -9.26
C THR A 122 -32.53 38.53 -8.55
N CYS A 123 -33.55 38.11 -7.79
CA CYS A 123 -33.61 36.80 -7.14
C CYS A 123 -33.43 35.64 -8.12
N MET A 124 -34.11 35.69 -9.29
CA MET A 124 -33.96 34.65 -10.32
C MET A 124 -32.57 34.63 -10.94
N HIS A 125 -31.91 35.79 -11.07
CA HIS A 125 -30.54 35.86 -11.57
C HIS A 125 -29.54 35.27 -10.56
N GLU A 126 -29.68 35.61 -9.28
CA GLU A 126 -28.88 35.03 -8.20
C GLU A 126 -29.10 33.52 -8.09
N HIS A 127 -30.35 33.06 -8.18
CA HIS A 127 -30.65 31.63 -8.18
C HIS A 127 -29.98 30.90 -9.36
N LYS A 128 -30.07 31.45 -10.57
CA LYS A 128 -29.36 30.88 -11.74
C LYS A 128 -27.86 30.82 -11.54
N LYS A 129 -27.27 31.85 -10.93
CA LYS A 129 -25.85 31.88 -10.61
C LYS A 129 -25.49 30.78 -9.61
N LEU A 130 -26.24 30.66 -8.51
CA LEU A 130 -26.01 29.61 -7.50
C LEU A 130 -26.15 28.20 -8.08
N VAL A 131 -27.13 27.97 -8.97
CA VAL A 131 -27.29 26.68 -9.66
C VAL A 131 -26.09 26.39 -10.57
N ALA A 132 -25.58 27.39 -11.28
CA ALA A 132 -24.40 27.22 -12.12
C ALA A 132 -23.15 26.94 -11.30
N ASP A 133 -22.95 27.65 -10.19
CA ASP A 133 -21.82 27.48 -9.27
C ASP A 133 -21.86 26.09 -8.62
N ALA A 134 -23.03 25.64 -8.15
CA ALA A 134 -23.22 24.29 -7.60
C ALA A 134 -22.94 23.21 -8.65
N SER A 135 -23.46 23.37 -9.88
CA SER A 135 -23.20 22.41 -10.96
C SER A 135 -21.71 22.36 -11.36
N LYS A 136 -20.98 23.47 -11.28
CA LYS A 136 -19.53 23.51 -11.49
C LYS A 136 -18.80 22.76 -10.38
N SER A 137 -19.14 23.06 -9.13
CA SER A 137 -18.54 22.40 -7.96
C SER A 137 -18.78 20.89 -7.97
N ASP A 138 -19.98 20.44 -8.31
CA ASP A 138 -20.31 19.01 -8.40
C ASP A 138 -19.46 18.29 -9.45
N LYS A 139 -19.24 18.92 -10.62
CA LYS A 139 -18.38 18.36 -11.67
C LYS A 139 -16.92 18.27 -11.23
N GLU A 140 -16.42 19.31 -10.55
CA GLU A 140 -15.05 19.32 -10.02
C GLU A 140 -14.85 18.25 -8.95
N HIS A 141 -15.82 18.08 -8.05
CA HIS A 141 -15.80 17.01 -7.05
C HIS A 141 -15.88 15.62 -7.68
N GLN A 142 -16.73 15.44 -8.67
CA GLN A 142 -16.85 14.16 -9.36
C GLN A 142 -15.57 13.81 -10.12
N GLN A 143 -14.95 14.77 -10.80
CA GLN A 143 -13.67 14.57 -11.46
C GLN A 143 -12.56 14.24 -10.45
N ALA A 144 -12.46 14.98 -9.35
CA ALA A 144 -11.46 14.71 -8.31
C ALA A 144 -11.64 13.31 -7.67
N LEU A 145 -12.89 12.87 -7.51
CA LEU A 145 -13.20 11.54 -6.99
C LEU A 145 -12.79 10.43 -7.97
N GLU A 146 -13.03 10.63 -9.27
CA GLU A 146 -12.61 9.69 -10.33
C GLU A 146 -11.09 9.58 -10.39
N GLU A 147 -10.37 10.70 -10.36
CA GLU A 147 -8.90 10.74 -10.34
C GLU A 147 -8.34 10.06 -9.09
N ALA A 148 -8.91 10.31 -7.91
CA ALA A 148 -8.50 9.65 -6.67
C ALA A 148 -8.75 8.13 -6.72
N LEU A 149 -9.88 7.70 -7.29
CA LEU A 149 -10.21 6.28 -7.42
C LEU A 149 -9.27 5.58 -8.42
N GLU A 150 -8.89 6.24 -9.51
CA GLU A 150 -7.88 5.73 -10.43
C GLU A 150 -6.50 5.59 -9.76
N ALA A 151 -6.09 6.61 -9.00
CA ALA A 151 -4.83 6.60 -8.25
C ALA A 151 -4.77 5.43 -7.25
N VAL A 152 -5.82 5.24 -6.45
CA VAL A 152 -5.93 4.13 -5.49
C VAL A 152 -5.91 2.78 -6.22
N ASN A 153 -6.59 2.65 -7.35
CA ASN A 153 -6.57 1.41 -8.13
C ASN A 153 -5.21 1.12 -8.78
N LYS A 154 -4.46 2.16 -9.14
CA LYS A 154 -3.09 2.01 -9.65
C LYS A 154 -2.16 1.55 -8.53
N GLU A 155 -2.21 2.20 -7.38
CA GLU A 155 -1.41 1.83 -6.20
C GLU A 155 -1.72 0.40 -5.74
N LYS A 156 -3.00 0.04 -5.68
CA LYS A 156 -3.43 -1.34 -5.35
C LYS A 156 -2.79 -2.37 -6.29
N ARG A 157 -2.77 -2.11 -7.60
CA ARG A 157 -2.15 -3.03 -8.58
C ARG A 157 -0.64 -3.15 -8.38
N CYS A 158 0.05 -2.04 -8.09
CA CYS A 158 1.48 -2.06 -7.76
C CYS A 158 1.75 -2.90 -6.51
N LEU A 159 1.01 -2.66 -5.42
CA LEU A 159 1.17 -3.41 -4.17
C LEU A 159 0.87 -4.90 -4.33
N GLN A 160 -0.12 -5.26 -5.16
CA GLN A 160 -0.39 -6.67 -5.49
C GLN A 160 0.78 -7.33 -6.21
N SER A 161 1.34 -6.68 -7.22
CA SER A 161 2.50 -7.19 -7.95
C SER A 161 3.74 -7.32 -7.05
N GLU A 162 3.98 -6.34 -6.17
CA GLU A 162 5.07 -6.43 -5.19
C GLU A 162 4.87 -7.59 -4.20
N SER A 163 3.64 -7.82 -3.76
CA SER A 163 3.30 -8.94 -2.87
C SER A 163 3.57 -10.28 -3.55
N GLU A 164 3.14 -10.47 -4.79
CA GLU A 164 3.39 -11.68 -5.58
C GLU A 164 4.89 -11.90 -5.79
N SER A 165 5.64 -10.84 -6.12
CA SER A 165 7.09 -10.92 -6.26
C SER A 165 7.78 -11.34 -4.97
N ARG A 166 7.37 -10.79 -3.82
CA ARG A 166 7.93 -11.16 -2.51
C ARG A 166 7.58 -12.59 -2.12
N GLU A 167 6.40 -13.06 -2.49
CA GLU A 167 6.00 -14.45 -2.23
C GLU A 167 6.85 -15.44 -3.02
N LEU A 168 7.11 -15.16 -4.31
CA LEU A 168 8.02 -15.95 -5.14
C LEU A 168 9.45 -15.95 -4.59
N GLU A 169 9.95 -14.80 -4.16
CA GLU A 169 11.27 -14.70 -3.54
C GLU A 169 11.35 -15.49 -2.22
N ALA A 170 10.32 -15.39 -1.38
CA ALA A 170 10.24 -16.15 -0.14
C ALA A 170 10.20 -17.67 -0.39
N GLN A 171 9.50 -18.11 -1.44
CA GLN A 171 9.48 -19.51 -1.85
C GLN A 171 10.86 -19.98 -2.28
N ARG A 172 11.54 -19.21 -3.14
CA ARG A 172 12.91 -19.51 -3.59
C ARG A 172 13.88 -19.61 -2.41
N LEU A 173 13.81 -18.68 -1.45
CA LEU A 173 14.66 -18.72 -0.27
C LEU A 173 14.40 -19.95 0.60
N ARG A 174 13.15 -20.44 0.68
CA ARG A 174 12.83 -21.70 1.38
C ARG A 174 13.44 -22.90 0.67
N GLU A 175 13.37 -22.94 -0.66
CA GLU A 175 13.99 -24.00 -1.47
C GLU A 175 15.51 -24.01 -1.30
N ASP A 176 16.16 -22.84 -1.39
CA ASP A 176 17.60 -22.68 -1.17
C ASP A 176 18.03 -23.13 0.24
N LEU A 177 17.21 -22.82 1.25
CA LEU A 177 17.46 -23.24 2.63
C LEU A 177 17.38 -24.77 2.79
N GLU A 178 16.43 -25.43 2.13
CA GLU A 178 16.35 -26.90 2.14
C GLU A 178 17.53 -27.54 1.40
N VAL A 179 18.00 -26.96 0.30
CA VAL A 179 19.23 -27.40 -0.38
C VAL A 179 20.43 -27.24 0.56
N PHE A 180 20.58 -26.07 1.20
CA PHE A 180 21.67 -25.82 2.14
C PHE A 180 21.67 -26.81 3.31
N LYS A 181 20.50 -27.15 3.87
CA LYS A 181 20.38 -28.18 4.91
C LYS A 181 20.88 -29.54 4.45
N LYS A 182 20.60 -29.95 3.21
CA LYS A 182 21.08 -31.22 2.66
C LYS A 182 22.60 -31.22 2.51
N VAL A 183 23.15 -30.19 1.87
CA VAL A 183 24.60 -30.02 1.71
C VAL A 183 25.32 -30.01 3.06
N ARG A 184 24.75 -29.33 4.06
CA ARG A 184 25.29 -29.31 5.42
C ARG A 184 25.33 -30.71 6.03
N LYS A 185 24.25 -31.49 5.93
CA LYS A 185 24.21 -32.86 6.45
C LYS A 185 25.24 -33.77 5.77
N GLU A 186 25.37 -33.64 4.45
CA GLU A 186 26.38 -34.38 3.67
C GLU A 186 27.79 -34.03 4.13
N ALA A 187 28.10 -32.73 4.25
CA ALA A 187 29.39 -32.27 4.75
C ALA A 187 29.68 -32.74 6.19
N GLU A 188 28.69 -32.72 7.08
CA GLU A 188 28.83 -33.24 8.45
C GLU A 188 29.12 -34.76 8.45
N SER A 189 28.46 -35.53 7.59
CA SER A 189 28.71 -36.97 7.45
C SER A 189 30.10 -37.27 6.90
N GLU A 190 30.55 -36.50 5.92
CA GLU A 190 31.87 -36.66 5.30
C GLU A 190 32.99 -36.28 6.28
N LEU A 191 32.79 -35.22 7.07
CA LEU A 191 33.72 -34.83 8.12
C LEU A 191 33.84 -35.91 9.20
N ALA A 192 32.73 -36.55 9.59
CA ALA A 192 32.76 -37.67 10.52
C ALA A 192 33.52 -38.88 9.95
N ARG A 193 33.35 -39.20 8.66
CA ARG A 193 34.10 -40.25 7.96
C ARG A 193 35.60 -39.97 7.96
N LEU A 194 36.01 -38.77 7.55
CA LEU A 194 37.41 -38.36 7.50
C LEU A 194 38.08 -38.36 8.88
N LEU A 195 37.34 -37.97 9.93
CA LEU A 195 37.85 -38.06 11.30
C LEU A 195 38.07 -39.52 11.75
N GLY A 196 37.22 -40.44 11.29
CA GLY A 196 37.41 -41.88 11.50
C GLY A 196 38.68 -42.39 10.81
N GLU A 197 38.85 -42.08 9.53
CA GLU A 197 40.03 -42.48 8.74
C GLU A 197 41.32 -41.89 9.31
N LYS A 198 41.29 -40.63 9.74
CA LYS A 198 42.43 -39.99 10.41
C LYS A 198 42.87 -40.78 11.65
N LYS A 199 41.92 -41.17 12.51
CA LYS A 199 42.22 -41.96 13.71
C LYS A 199 42.76 -43.36 13.37
N GLU A 200 42.22 -43.99 12.34
CA GLU A 200 42.71 -45.29 11.87
C GLU A 200 44.14 -45.19 11.34
N MET A 201 44.45 -44.14 10.58
CA MET A 201 45.79 -43.89 10.06
C MET A 201 46.78 -43.54 11.18
N GLU A 202 46.35 -42.77 12.18
CA GLU A 202 47.15 -42.49 13.39
C GLU A 202 47.47 -43.80 14.14
N ALA A 203 46.48 -44.67 14.36
CA ALA A 203 46.71 -45.97 15.01
C ALA A 203 47.64 -46.90 14.20
N LYS A 204 47.50 -46.92 12.86
CA LYS A 204 48.42 -47.67 11.98
C LYS A 204 49.84 -47.12 12.05
N LEU A 205 49.99 -45.79 12.07
CA LEU A 205 51.29 -45.16 12.22
C LEU A 205 51.94 -45.53 13.55
N GLU A 206 51.21 -45.42 14.67
CA GLU A 206 51.69 -45.83 15.99
C GLU A 206 52.10 -47.32 16.03
N SER A 207 51.31 -48.19 15.39
CA SER A 207 51.65 -49.63 15.29
C SER A 207 52.94 -49.85 14.49
N VAL A 208 53.09 -49.18 13.34
CA VAL A 208 54.30 -49.29 12.51
C VAL A 208 55.52 -48.75 13.23
N GLU A 209 55.38 -47.63 13.96
CA GLU A 209 56.45 -47.08 14.79
C GLU A 209 56.85 -48.05 15.91
N ALA A 210 55.88 -48.65 16.60
CA ALA A 210 56.13 -49.65 17.63
C ALA A 210 56.82 -50.89 17.06
N ASP A 211 56.34 -51.42 15.92
CA ASP A 211 56.94 -52.55 15.23
C ASP A 211 58.38 -52.24 14.76
N PHE A 212 58.60 -51.03 14.24
CA PHE A 212 59.92 -50.57 13.83
C PHE A 212 60.88 -50.53 15.01
N ILE A 213 60.47 -49.94 16.14
CA ILE A 213 61.29 -49.86 17.36
C ILE A 213 61.58 -51.28 17.89
N ALA A 214 60.57 -52.14 17.97
CA ALA A 214 60.73 -53.50 18.49
C ALA A 214 61.67 -54.35 17.62
N ASN A 215 61.63 -54.16 16.30
CA ASN A 215 62.45 -54.90 15.34
C ASN A 215 63.73 -54.16 14.94
N PHE A 216 64.00 -52.98 15.49
CA PHE A 216 65.14 -52.14 15.10
C PHE A 216 66.48 -52.88 15.22
N HIS A 217 66.63 -53.68 16.29
CA HIS A 217 67.82 -54.50 16.53
C HIS A 217 67.96 -55.71 15.58
N ASN A 218 66.88 -56.10 14.90
CA ASN A 218 66.86 -57.20 13.94
C ASN A 218 67.16 -56.74 12.51
N ILE A 219 67.30 -55.42 12.29
CA ILE A 219 67.69 -54.87 10.99
C ILE A 219 69.16 -55.21 10.76
N GLU A 220 69.44 -56.07 9.78
CA GLU A 220 70.78 -56.53 9.43
C GLU A 220 71.76 -55.36 9.24
N ALA A 221 71.32 -54.25 8.64
CA ALA A 221 72.12 -53.03 8.50
C ALA A 221 72.54 -52.41 9.84
N TYR A 222 71.67 -52.42 10.87
CA TYR A 222 72.04 -51.94 12.21
C TYR A 222 73.00 -52.91 12.90
N THR A 223 72.76 -54.22 12.76
CA THR A 223 73.68 -55.24 13.29
C THR A 223 75.06 -55.13 12.64
N ASN A 224 75.12 -54.92 11.32
CA ASN A 224 76.37 -54.72 10.60
C ASN A 224 77.06 -53.41 11.02
N PHE A 225 76.31 -52.32 11.15
CA PHE A 225 76.81 -51.03 11.62
C PHE A 225 77.36 -51.11 13.05
N SER A 226 76.60 -51.68 13.99
CA SER A 226 77.01 -51.82 15.39
C SER A 226 78.21 -52.75 15.54
N ASN A 227 78.25 -53.86 14.79
CA ASN A 227 79.41 -54.75 14.72
C ASN A 227 80.65 -54.05 14.16
N TYR A 228 80.50 -53.24 13.10
CA TYR A 228 81.58 -52.44 12.55
C TYR A 228 82.14 -51.45 13.59
N PHE A 229 81.27 -50.67 14.24
CA PHE A 229 81.68 -49.71 15.28
C PHE A 229 82.33 -50.38 16.48
N ALA A 230 81.81 -51.53 16.91
CA ALA A 230 82.42 -52.34 17.95
C ALA A 230 83.84 -52.77 17.53
N ARG A 231 84.04 -53.26 16.30
CA ARG A 231 85.37 -53.63 15.79
C ARG A 231 86.33 -52.44 15.78
N VAL A 232 85.90 -51.27 15.27
CA VAL A 232 86.73 -50.05 15.25
C VAL A 232 87.10 -49.61 16.68
N GLY A 233 86.14 -49.62 17.61
CA GLY A 233 86.37 -49.30 19.02
C GLY A 233 87.37 -50.25 19.69
N HIS A 234 87.23 -51.56 19.46
CA HIS A 234 88.18 -52.56 19.94
C HIS A 234 89.59 -52.34 19.38
N GLN A 235 89.73 -52.02 18.07
CA GLN A 235 91.05 -51.70 17.50
C GLN A 235 91.69 -50.49 18.16
N LYS A 236 90.90 -49.45 18.44
CA LYS A 236 91.40 -48.25 19.13
C LYS A 236 91.88 -48.56 20.54
N LEU A 237 91.12 -49.35 21.30
CA LEU A 237 91.51 -49.82 22.64
C LEU A 237 92.77 -50.69 22.60
N LEU A 238 92.89 -51.61 21.63
CA LEU A 238 94.09 -52.44 21.46
C LEU A 238 95.31 -51.59 21.11
N ALA A 239 95.15 -50.56 20.28
CA ALA A 239 96.22 -49.63 19.97
C ALA A 239 96.67 -48.85 21.22
N MET A 240 95.74 -48.40 22.06
CA MET A 240 96.06 -47.73 23.33
C MET A 240 96.80 -48.67 24.30
N LEU A 241 96.32 -49.90 24.49
CA LEU A 241 96.94 -50.87 25.39
C LEU A 241 98.36 -51.26 24.96
N ARG A 242 98.65 -51.30 23.66
CA ARG A 242 100.03 -51.52 23.16
C ARG A 242 100.99 -50.41 23.55
N VAL A 243 100.49 -49.18 23.57
CA VAL A 243 101.29 -48.01 23.94
C VAL A 243 101.53 -47.98 25.45
N GLU A 244 100.49 -48.27 26.24
CA GLU A 244 100.56 -48.21 27.71
C GLU A 244 101.25 -49.44 28.33
N HIS A 245 101.11 -50.61 27.71
CA HIS A 245 101.62 -51.89 28.22
C HIS A 245 102.29 -52.71 27.09
N PRO A 246 103.52 -52.34 26.67
CA PRO A 246 104.17 -52.93 25.51
C PRO A 246 104.52 -54.41 25.66
N ASP A 247 104.73 -54.89 26.90
CA ASP A 247 105.09 -56.27 27.19
C ASP A 247 103.87 -57.21 27.28
N LEU A 248 102.66 -56.66 27.23
CA LEU A 248 101.43 -57.43 27.31
C LEU A 248 101.18 -58.13 25.97
N ASP A 249 101.09 -59.46 25.97
CA ASP A 249 100.78 -60.22 24.74
C ASP A 249 99.30 -60.04 24.35
N LEU A 250 99.07 -59.05 23.49
CA LEU A 250 97.74 -58.72 22.97
C LEU A 250 97.36 -59.53 21.72
N ARG A 251 98.21 -60.45 21.24
CA ARG A 251 97.92 -61.27 20.04
C ARG A 251 96.66 -62.13 20.19
N PRO A 252 96.37 -62.77 21.34
CA PRO A 252 95.13 -63.53 21.52
C PRO A 252 93.88 -62.65 21.45
N LEU A 253 93.97 -61.42 21.96
CA LEU A 253 92.90 -60.43 21.90
C LEU A 253 92.69 -59.90 20.48
N GLN A 254 93.77 -59.61 19.74
CA GLN A 254 93.69 -59.17 18.35
C GLN A 254 93.13 -60.26 17.42
N ALA A 255 93.44 -61.54 17.66
CA ALA A 255 92.89 -62.65 16.88
C ALA A 255 91.37 -62.80 17.07
N ARG A 256 90.85 -62.45 18.25
CA ARG A 256 89.40 -62.46 18.52
C ARG A 256 88.66 -61.26 17.94
N PHE A 257 89.35 -60.15 17.72
CA PHE A 257 88.81 -58.92 17.15
C PHE A 257 89.67 -58.48 15.98
N PRO A 258 89.51 -59.09 14.78
CA PRO A 258 90.24 -58.66 13.60
C PRO A 258 89.87 -57.21 13.22
N PRO A 259 90.75 -56.49 12.51
CA PRO A 259 90.40 -55.20 11.92
C PRO A 259 89.16 -55.37 11.04
N PRO A 260 88.28 -54.35 10.94
CA PRO A 260 87.24 -54.40 9.93
C PRO A 260 87.91 -54.58 8.56
N GLU A 261 87.45 -55.57 7.80
CA GLU A 261 87.88 -55.76 6.42
C GLU A 261 87.58 -54.45 5.70
N ALA A 262 88.59 -53.82 5.08
CA ALA A 262 88.34 -52.71 4.20
C ALA A 262 87.44 -53.26 3.09
N GLU A 263 86.16 -52.89 3.10
CA GLU A 263 85.25 -53.25 2.01
C GLU A 263 85.98 -52.95 0.71
N GLY A 264 86.11 -53.98 -0.11
CA GLY A 264 87.02 -53.98 -1.24
C GLY A 264 86.83 -52.74 -2.11
N GLU A 265 87.96 -52.19 -2.55
CA GLU A 265 88.08 -51.70 -3.91
C GLU A 265 87.68 -52.87 -4.85
N GLU A 266 86.39 -53.13 -5.01
CA GLU A 266 85.92 -53.99 -6.08
C GLU A 266 86.14 -53.24 -7.39
N GLY A 267 86.95 -53.86 -8.24
CA GLY A 267 87.49 -53.28 -9.47
C GLY A 267 86.43 -52.73 -10.41
N SER A 268 86.78 -51.57 -10.97
CA SER A 268 86.25 -51.07 -12.25
C SER A 268 86.44 -52.05 -13.40
#